data_AF-A0A1Y0G861-F1
#
_entry.id   AF-A0A1Y0G861-F1
#
_cell.length_a   1.000
_cell.length_b   1.000
_cell.length_c   1.000
_cell.angle_alpha   90.00
_cell.angle_beta   90.00
_cell.angle_gamma   90.00
#
_symmetry.space_group_name_H-M   'P 1'
#
loop_
_entity.id
_entity.type
_entity.pdbx_description
1 polymer ?
#
loop_
_entity_poly.entity_id
_entity_poly.type
_entity_poly.pdbx_seq_one_letter_code
_entity_poly.pdbx_strand_id
1 'polypeptide(L)'
;MKVELLVSEWCASCHQEEKIWQQIAKEKQIDFAVVDMAQPEGRALVSRLRLKTIPALVIDDELKGLGVHTLAQAREWVASAPAKAQSDMQNAGIALSLDNRLFIVAAMIYLMLGGIGLIVNGALLSDGPTRPVALHLVTVGFMLMLVYGLGAHMLPRFTANPIRMGIWPWLQMGLAHAGMIAYAVGFLAGWYAVIVAGGLLIWSSLWVFAWRIWPVLWPRQVKTDGMVIRIHS
;
A
#
# COMPACT_ATOMS: atom_id res chain seq x y z
N MET A 1 23.60 4.40 2.25
CA MET A 1 23.13 5.40 3.22
C MET A 1 21.75 4.98 3.67
N LYS A 2 21.66 4.56 4.93
CA LYS A 2 20.43 4.15 5.60
C LYS A 2 19.84 5.36 6.31
N VAL A 3 18.56 5.63 6.08
CA VAL A 3 17.84 6.77 6.67
C VAL A 3 16.61 6.24 7.37
N GLU A 4 16.57 6.34 8.69
CA GLU A 4 15.47 5.88 9.53
C GLU A 4 14.78 7.08 10.15
N LEU A 5 13.51 7.27 9.83
CA LEU A 5 12.68 8.29 10.45
C LEU A 5 11.83 7.63 11.55
N LEU A 6 12.19 7.92 12.80
CA LEU A 6 11.43 7.49 13.96
C LEU A 6 10.20 8.38 14.17
N VAL A 7 9.03 7.76 14.20
CA VAL A 7 7.73 8.43 14.30
C VAL A 7 6.80 7.76 15.31
N SER A 8 5.63 8.34 15.52
CA SER A 8 4.48 7.67 16.11
C SER A 8 3.22 7.99 15.30
N GLU A 9 2.26 7.07 15.23
CA GLU A 9 0.97 7.30 14.54
C GLU A 9 0.21 8.55 15.01
N TRP A 10 0.37 8.96 16.26
CA TRP A 10 -0.39 10.08 16.86
C TRP A 10 0.31 11.44 16.76
N CYS A 11 1.41 11.52 16.01
CA CYS A 11 2.26 12.70 15.94
C CYS A 11 1.98 13.51 14.66
N ALA A 12 1.30 14.65 14.81
CA ALA A 12 0.93 15.52 13.69
C ALA A 12 2.16 16.02 12.88
N SER A 13 3.23 16.39 13.58
CA SER A 13 4.50 16.83 12.97
C SER A 13 5.22 15.70 12.24
N CYS A 14 5.03 14.44 12.65
CA CYS A 14 5.65 13.29 12.02
C CYS A 14 5.15 13.08 10.58
N HIS A 15 3.86 13.37 10.31
CA HIS A 15 3.34 13.34 8.93
C HIS A 15 3.98 14.37 8.01
N GLN A 16 4.33 15.55 8.55
CA GLN A 16 4.99 16.59 7.76
C GLN A 16 6.43 16.17 7.44
N GLU A 17 7.15 15.67 8.44
CA GLU A 17 8.53 15.23 8.30
C GLU A 17 8.65 14.04 7.33
N GLU A 18 7.72 13.09 7.43
CA GLU A 18 7.68 11.94 6.55
C GLU A 18 7.48 12.35 5.08
N LYS A 19 6.62 13.33 4.79
CA LYS A 19 6.44 13.82 3.41
C LYS A 19 7.73 14.37 2.82
N ILE A 20 8.52 15.06 3.64
CA ILE A 20 9.81 15.63 3.23
C ILE A 20 10.77 14.49 2.89
N TRP A 21 10.91 13.51 3.77
CA TRP A 21 11.82 12.39 3.53
C TRP A 21 11.36 11.44 2.43
N GLN A 22 10.06 11.25 2.23
CA GLN A 22 9.54 10.55 1.06
C GLN A 22 9.90 11.25 -0.24
N GLN A 23 9.93 12.59 -0.26
CA GLN A 23 10.39 13.34 -1.42
C GLN A 23 11.89 13.13 -1.65
N ILE A 24 12.71 13.21 -0.60
CA ILE A 24 14.16 12.94 -0.71
C ILE A 24 14.42 11.51 -1.19
N ALA A 25 13.68 10.52 -0.71
CA ALA A 25 13.81 9.12 -1.11
C ALA A 25 13.39 8.84 -2.58
N LYS A 26 12.71 9.79 -3.24
CA LYS A 26 12.47 9.77 -4.69
C LYS A 26 13.63 10.38 -5.46
N GLU A 27 14.28 11.41 -4.91
CA GLU A 27 15.38 12.14 -5.56
C GLU A 27 16.73 11.41 -5.42
N LYS A 28 16.98 10.78 -4.26
CA LYS A 28 18.28 10.21 -3.86
C LYS A 28 18.19 8.71 -3.59
N GLN A 29 19.25 7.99 -3.92
CA GLN A 29 19.39 6.56 -3.66
C GLN A 29 19.75 6.35 -2.18
N ILE A 30 18.74 6.47 -1.33
CA ILE A 30 18.81 6.22 0.11
C ILE A 30 17.91 5.04 0.48
N ASP A 31 18.34 4.27 1.46
CA ASP A 31 17.52 3.22 2.07
C ASP A 31 16.67 3.85 3.17
N PHE A 32 15.49 4.35 2.78
CA PHE A 32 14.61 5.12 3.65
C PHE A 32 13.54 4.25 4.30
N ALA A 33 13.53 4.18 5.64
CA ALA A 33 12.53 3.48 6.42
C ALA A 33 11.84 4.40 7.41
N VAL A 34 10.52 4.25 7.54
CA VAL A 34 9.72 4.92 8.58
C VAL A 34 9.50 3.90 9.68
N VAL A 35 10.01 4.18 10.87
CA VAL A 35 10.00 3.24 12.00
C VAL A 35 9.07 3.80 13.08
N ASP A 36 8.01 3.06 13.42
CA ASP A 36 7.14 3.46 14.52
C ASP A 36 7.78 3.10 15.87
N MET A 37 7.81 4.05 16.80
CA MET A 37 8.38 3.85 18.13
C MET A 37 7.69 2.74 18.95
N ALA A 38 6.44 2.39 18.63
CA ALA A 38 5.69 1.30 19.25
C ALA A 38 6.11 -0.08 18.73
N GLN A 39 6.84 -0.16 17.61
CA GLN A 39 7.37 -1.42 17.08
C GLN A 39 8.68 -1.82 17.78
N PRO A 40 9.03 -3.13 17.82
CA PRO A 40 10.27 -3.59 18.46
C PRO A 40 11.53 -2.89 17.94
N GLU A 41 11.60 -2.64 16.63
CA GLU A 41 12.70 -1.95 15.95
C GLU A 41 12.80 -0.49 16.42
N GLY A 42 11.68 0.22 16.50
CA GLY A 42 11.62 1.59 17.02
C GLY A 42 12.02 1.67 18.49
N ARG A 43 11.57 0.71 19.32
CA ARG A 43 11.98 0.61 20.73
C ARG A 43 13.49 0.38 20.88
N ALA A 44 14.08 -0.46 20.02
CA ALA A 44 15.52 -0.67 19.99
C ALA A 44 16.27 0.62 19.64
N LEU A 45 15.79 1.38 18.64
CA LEU A 45 16.35 2.67 18.25
C LEU A 45 16.28 3.69 19.41
N VAL A 46 15.11 3.80 20.04
CA VAL A 46 14.86 4.69 21.18
C VAL A 46 15.79 4.38 22.33
N SER A 47 15.93 3.10 22.69
CA SER A 47 16.80 2.67 23.78
C SER A 47 18.28 2.93 23.48
N ARG A 48 18.71 2.58 22.26
CA ARG A 48 20.11 2.70 21.83
C ARG A 48 20.57 4.15 21.76
N LEU A 49 19.76 5.02 21.16
CA LEU A 49 20.09 6.43 20.93
C LEU A 49 19.53 7.37 22.03
N ARG A 50 18.90 6.80 23.06
CA ARG A 50 18.28 7.52 24.19
C ARG A 50 17.32 8.62 23.74
N LEU A 51 16.52 8.34 22.72
CA LEU A 51 15.61 9.31 22.10
C LEU A 51 14.43 9.59 23.02
N LYS A 52 14.12 10.86 23.25
CA LYS A 52 12.98 11.32 24.06
C LYS A 52 11.95 12.10 23.26
N THR A 53 12.28 12.44 22.01
CA THR A 53 11.49 13.35 21.18
C THR A 53 11.31 12.72 19.81
N ILE A 54 10.13 12.93 19.24
CA ILE A 54 9.76 12.55 17.87
C ILE A 54 9.17 13.77 17.13
N PRO A 55 9.24 13.83 15.79
CA PRO A 55 9.98 12.92 14.91
C PRO A 55 11.50 13.03 15.12
N ALA A 56 12.22 11.92 14.92
CA ALA A 56 13.68 11.88 15.03
C ALA A 56 14.28 11.19 13.80
N LEU A 57 15.32 11.79 13.24
CA LEU A 57 15.99 11.29 12.05
C LEU A 57 17.32 10.66 12.40
N VAL A 58 17.50 9.41 11.99
CA VAL A 58 18.73 8.65 12.13
C VAL A 58 19.30 8.36 10.75
N ILE A 59 20.56 8.70 10.52
CA ILE A 59 21.28 8.39 9.27
C ILE A 59 22.50 7.55 9.64
N ASP A 60 22.63 6.38 9.00
CA ASP A 60 23.71 5.43 9.21
C ASP A 60 23.97 5.18 10.73
N ASP A 61 22.88 4.88 11.45
CA ASP A 61 22.82 4.63 12.91
C ASP A 61 23.16 5.82 13.83
N GLU A 62 23.39 7.03 13.30
CA GLU A 62 23.58 8.25 14.08
C GLU A 62 22.36 9.18 14.07
N LEU A 63 22.00 9.73 15.22
CA LEU A 63 20.98 10.78 15.30
C LEU A 63 21.47 12.04 14.58
N LYS A 64 20.79 12.44 13.49
CA LYS A 64 21.10 13.67 12.76
C LYS A 64 20.19 14.83 13.06
N GLY A 65 18.92 14.58 13.38
CA GLY A 65 17.95 15.65 13.56
C GLY A 65 16.78 15.28 14.44
N LEU A 66 16.19 16.29 15.07
CA LEU A 66 14.98 16.19 15.88
C LEU A 66 13.97 17.25 15.40
N GLY A 67 12.71 16.86 15.31
CA GLY A 67 11.64 17.72 14.85
C GLY A 67 11.48 17.73 13.33
N VAL A 68 10.74 18.71 12.82
CA VAL A 68 10.47 18.85 11.39
C VAL A 68 11.58 19.67 10.75
N HIS A 69 12.20 19.11 9.73
CA HIS A 69 13.30 19.73 8.98
C HIS A 69 12.78 20.38 7.70
N THR A 70 13.60 21.21 7.06
CA THR A 70 13.28 21.75 5.74
C THR A 70 13.79 20.82 4.64
N LEU A 71 13.19 20.89 3.44
CA LEU A 71 13.70 20.16 2.27
C LEU A 71 15.15 20.51 1.94
N ALA A 72 15.58 21.76 2.17
CA ALA A 72 16.95 22.19 1.94
C ALA A 72 17.93 21.48 2.88
N GLN A 73 17.63 21.46 4.19
CA GLN A 73 18.43 20.74 5.19
C GLN A 73 18.47 19.23 4.90
N ALA A 74 17.32 18.64 4.57
CA ALA A 74 17.27 17.21 4.26
C ALA A 74 18.14 16.85 3.05
N ARG A 75 18.15 17.70 2.00
CA ARG A 75 19.03 17.52 0.83
C ARG A 75 20.51 17.63 1.16
N GLU A 76 20.87 18.53 2.07
CA GLU A 76 22.25 18.71 2.53
C GLU A 76 22.75 17.44 3.23
N TRP A 77 21.96 16.87 4.13
CA TRP A 77 22.31 15.66 4.87
C TRP A 77 22.51 14.42 4.00
N VAL A 78 21.85 14.36 2.84
CA VAL A 78 22.01 13.27 1.87
C VAL A 78 22.73 13.71 0.60
N ALA A 79 23.47 14.82 0.64
CA ALA A 79 24.13 15.37 -0.55
C ALA A 79 25.09 14.35 -1.20
N SER A 80 25.77 13.54 -0.37
CA SER A 80 26.69 12.48 -0.78
C SER A 80 26.01 11.24 -1.36
N ALA A 81 24.69 11.08 -1.19
CA ALA A 81 23.96 9.96 -1.79
C ALA A 81 23.83 10.18 -3.31
N PRO A 82 24.03 9.13 -4.13
CA PRO A 82 23.84 9.21 -5.58
C PRO A 82 22.37 9.51 -5.92
N ALA A 83 22.14 10.07 -7.11
CA ALA A 83 20.78 10.27 -7.62
C ALA A 83 20.09 8.91 -7.84
N LYS A 84 18.80 8.81 -7.50
CA LYS A 84 18.07 7.56 -7.64
C LYS A 84 17.75 7.29 -9.11
N ALA A 85 18.13 6.12 -9.63
CA ALA A 85 17.51 5.59 -10.84
C ALA A 85 16.04 5.28 -10.55
N GLN A 86 15.11 5.62 -11.46
CA GLN A 86 13.68 5.37 -11.27
C GLN A 86 13.45 3.91 -10.81
N SER A 87 12.93 3.77 -9.60
CA SER A 87 12.54 2.48 -9.03
C SER A 87 11.07 2.56 -8.66
N ASP A 88 10.29 1.62 -9.20
CA ASP A 88 8.84 1.51 -8.95
C ASP A 88 8.53 0.86 -7.58
N MET A 89 9.52 0.71 -6.70
CA MET A 89 9.34 0.12 -5.37
C MET A 89 9.20 1.22 -4.32
N GLN A 90 8.15 1.14 -3.49
CA GLN A 90 7.85 2.14 -2.46
C GLN A 90 7.72 1.48 -1.09
N ASN A 91 8.42 2.04 -0.09
CA ASN A 91 8.24 1.73 1.32
C ASN A 91 6.97 2.45 1.83
N ALA A 92 6.20 1.79 2.70
CA ALA A 92 4.93 2.35 3.14
C ALA A 92 5.13 3.57 4.05
N GLY A 93 4.33 4.59 3.77
CA GLY A 93 4.21 5.76 4.63
C GLY A 93 3.09 5.68 5.66
N ILE A 94 3.03 6.63 6.60
CA ILE A 94 1.98 6.71 7.62
C ILE A 94 0.63 7.05 6.96
N ALA A 95 0.64 7.86 5.89
CA ALA A 95 -0.57 8.21 5.15
C ALA A 95 -0.93 7.19 4.06
N LEU A 96 -2.24 6.94 3.89
CA LEU A 96 -2.75 6.11 2.79
C LEU A 96 -2.44 6.74 1.44
N SER A 97 -1.82 5.99 0.52
CA SER A 97 -1.55 6.41 -0.85
C SER A 97 -2.85 6.57 -1.66
N LEU A 98 -2.80 7.36 -2.75
CA LEU A 98 -3.97 7.67 -3.55
C LEU A 98 -4.64 6.40 -4.12
N ASP A 99 -3.86 5.47 -4.64
CA ASP A 99 -4.35 4.21 -5.19
C ASP A 99 -5.12 3.40 -4.12
N ASN A 100 -4.56 3.25 -2.93
CA ASN A 100 -5.21 2.56 -1.82
C ASN A 100 -6.51 3.25 -1.39
N ARG A 101 -6.53 4.59 -1.35
CA ARG A 101 -7.75 5.36 -1.03
C ARG A 101 -8.84 5.11 -2.06
N LEU A 102 -8.48 5.11 -3.34
CA LEU A 102 -9.44 4.89 -4.41
C LEU A 102 -10.00 3.46 -4.37
N PHE A 103 -9.20 2.45 -4.01
CA PHE A 103 -9.71 1.09 -3.81
C PHE A 103 -10.75 1.02 -2.68
N ILE A 104 -10.48 1.69 -1.55
CA ILE A 104 -11.42 1.73 -0.42
C ILE A 104 -12.70 2.49 -0.79
N VAL A 105 -12.59 3.62 -1.48
CA VAL A 105 -13.76 4.39 -1.94
C VAL A 105 -14.58 3.57 -2.95
N ALA A 106 -13.94 2.90 -3.90
CA ALA A 106 -14.60 2.01 -4.84
C ALA A 106 -15.34 0.87 -4.11
N ALA A 107 -14.72 0.27 -3.09
CA ALA A 107 -15.35 -0.73 -2.23
C ALA A 107 -16.66 -0.22 -1.59
N MET A 108 -16.66 1.00 -1.05
CA MET A 108 -17.87 1.60 -0.47
C MET A 108 -18.94 1.83 -1.52
N ILE A 109 -18.57 2.35 -2.70
CA ILE A 109 -19.51 2.58 -3.81
C ILE A 109 -20.16 1.26 -4.24
N TYR A 110 -19.38 0.20 -4.43
CA TYR A 110 -19.93 -1.10 -4.83
C TYR A 110 -20.80 -1.74 -3.75
N LEU A 111 -20.48 -1.56 -2.46
CA LEU A 111 -21.35 -1.98 -1.37
C LEU A 111 -22.70 -1.26 -1.42
N MET A 112 -22.69 0.07 -1.62
CA MET A 112 -23.92 0.86 -1.76
C MET A 112 -24.74 0.40 -2.97
N LEU A 113 -24.11 0.14 -4.11
CA LEU A 113 -24.80 -0.37 -5.30
C LEU A 113 -25.44 -1.75 -5.05
N GLY A 114 -24.73 -2.67 -4.37
CA GLY A 114 -25.28 -3.97 -3.98
C GLY A 114 -26.49 -3.82 -3.04
N GLY A 115 -26.41 -2.92 -2.06
CA GLY A 115 -27.51 -2.59 -1.14
C GLY A 115 -28.71 -1.95 -1.85
N ILE A 116 -28.49 -1.04 -2.79
CA ILE A 116 -29.56 -0.47 -3.63
C ILE A 116 -30.25 -1.56 -4.45
N GLY A 117 -29.49 -2.49 -5.03
CA GLY A 117 -30.05 -3.64 -5.75
C GLY A 117 -30.97 -4.49 -4.86
N LEU A 118 -30.59 -4.70 -3.59
CA LEU A 118 -31.42 -5.41 -2.63
C LEU A 118 -32.76 -4.68 -2.39
N ILE A 119 -32.75 -3.36 -2.23
CA ILE A 119 -33.95 -2.56 -1.98
C ILE A 119 -34.86 -2.53 -3.21
N VAL A 120 -34.30 -2.33 -4.40
CA VAL A 120 -35.07 -2.09 -5.62
C VAL A 120 -35.68 -3.37 -6.18
N ASN A 121 -34.96 -4.49 -6.15
CA ASN A 121 -35.39 -5.71 -6.83
C ASN A 121 -35.20 -6.99 -6.01
N GLY A 122 -34.87 -6.88 -4.72
CA GLY A 122 -34.62 -8.05 -3.88
C GLY A 122 -33.43 -8.88 -4.37
N ALA A 123 -32.38 -8.24 -4.90
CA ALA A 123 -31.31 -8.91 -5.65
C ALA A 123 -30.72 -10.14 -4.96
N LEU A 124 -30.53 -10.14 -3.62
CA LEU A 124 -29.99 -11.30 -2.90
C LEU A 124 -31.03 -12.37 -2.55
N LEU A 125 -32.32 -12.04 -2.66
CA LEU A 125 -33.45 -12.88 -2.25
C LEU A 125 -34.22 -13.45 -3.45
N SER A 126 -33.91 -13.00 -4.66
CA SER A 126 -34.54 -13.44 -5.91
C SER A 126 -33.65 -14.43 -6.64
N ASP A 127 -34.24 -15.31 -7.46
CA ASP A 127 -33.49 -16.30 -8.26
C ASP A 127 -33.17 -15.80 -9.69
N GLY A 128 -33.25 -14.49 -9.91
CA GLY A 128 -33.03 -13.85 -11.20
C GLY A 128 -31.57 -13.47 -11.48
N PRO A 129 -31.29 -12.87 -12.65
CA PRO A 129 -29.96 -12.41 -13.04
C PRO A 129 -29.40 -11.32 -12.11
N THR A 130 -30.24 -10.66 -11.32
CA THR A 130 -29.84 -9.67 -10.32
C THR A 130 -29.07 -10.29 -9.14
N ARG A 131 -29.29 -11.57 -8.84
CA ARG A 131 -28.60 -12.29 -7.76
C ARG A 131 -27.09 -12.44 -7.96
N PRO A 132 -26.60 -13.02 -9.07
CA PRO A 132 -25.16 -13.10 -9.30
C PRO A 132 -24.52 -11.70 -9.36
N VAL A 133 -25.24 -10.69 -9.86
CA VAL A 133 -24.76 -9.29 -9.86
C VAL A 133 -24.57 -8.78 -8.44
N ALA A 134 -25.59 -8.86 -7.58
CA ALA A 134 -25.49 -8.38 -6.20
C ALA A 134 -24.42 -9.13 -5.41
N LEU A 135 -24.31 -10.45 -5.58
CA LEU A 135 -23.26 -11.24 -4.96
C LEU A 135 -21.87 -10.74 -5.35
N HIS A 136 -21.62 -10.47 -6.64
CA HIS A 136 -20.31 -10.01 -7.10
C HIS A 136 -20.05 -8.54 -6.79
N LEU A 137 -21.07 -7.68 -6.73
CA LEU A 137 -20.92 -6.32 -6.21
C LEU A 137 -20.43 -6.33 -4.76
N VAL A 138 -20.93 -7.27 -3.93
CA VAL A 138 -20.48 -7.40 -2.54
C VAL A 138 -19.13 -8.10 -2.45
N THR A 139 -18.92 -9.24 -3.11
CA THR A 139 -17.69 -10.04 -2.93
C THR A 139 -16.50 -9.46 -3.70
N VAL A 140 -16.68 -9.06 -4.95
CA VAL A 140 -15.61 -8.49 -5.78
C VAL A 140 -15.58 -6.98 -5.64
N GLY A 141 -16.73 -6.32 -5.81
CA GLY A 141 -16.79 -4.86 -5.74
C GLY A 141 -16.41 -4.31 -4.36
N PHE A 142 -16.97 -4.87 -3.29
CA PHE A 142 -16.69 -4.43 -1.92
C PHE A 142 -15.52 -5.19 -1.28
N MET A 143 -15.66 -6.49 -0.99
CA MET A 143 -14.69 -7.22 -0.18
C MET A 143 -13.31 -7.26 -0.84
N LEU A 144 -13.22 -7.61 -2.11
CA LEU A 144 -11.94 -7.73 -2.81
C LEU A 144 -11.23 -6.37 -2.97
N MET A 145 -11.95 -5.31 -3.35
CA MET A 145 -11.37 -3.97 -3.45
C MET A 145 -10.92 -3.44 -2.08
N LEU A 146 -11.65 -3.73 -1.01
CA LEU A 146 -11.24 -3.39 0.35
C LEU A 146 -9.95 -4.13 0.73
N VAL A 147 -9.86 -5.42 0.41
CA VAL A 147 -8.65 -6.23 0.60
C VAL A 147 -7.47 -5.67 -0.20
N TYR A 148 -7.69 -5.19 -1.43
CA TYR A 148 -6.65 -4.55 -2.21
C TYR A 148 -6.13 -3.28 -1.56
N GLY A 149 -7.01 -2.36 -1.15
CA GLY A 149 -6.62 -1.10 -0.54
C GLY A 149 -5.96 -1.28 0.83
N LEU A 150 -6.55 -2.09 1.72
CA LEU A 150 -6.00 -2.34 3.05
C LEU A 150 -4.78 -3.24 3.01
N GLY A 151 -4.78 -4.31 2.21
CA GLY A 151 -3.65 -5.24 2.09
C GLY A 151 -2.41 -4.54 1.55
N ALA A 152 -2.56 -3.73 0.49
CA ALA A 152 -1.45 -2.94 -0.05
C ALA A 152 -0.94 -1.86 0.91
N HIS A 153 -1.77 -1.39 1.85
CA HIS A 153 -1.34 -0.43 2.86
C HIS A 153 -0.71 -1.08 4.09
N MET A 154 -1.34 -2.11 4.65
CA MET A 154 -0.97 -2.69 5.94
C MET A 154 0.18 -3.68 5.83
N LEU A 155 0.21 -4.54 4.80
CA LEU A 155 1.23 -5.59 4.70
C LEU A 155 2.66 -5.03 4.62
N PRO A 156 2.96 -4.00 3.80
CA PRO A 156 4.30 -3.42 3.77
C PRO A 156 4.71 -2.78 5.10
N ARG A 157 3.75 -2.29 5.90
CA ARG A 157 4.03 -1.69 7.22
C ARG A 157 4.35 -2.73 8.28
N PHE A 158 3.70 -3.90 8.24
CA PHE A 158 3.97 -4.97 9.19
C PHE A 158 5.23 -5.77 8.85
N THR A 159 5.56 -5.87 7.56
CA THR A 159 6.71 -6.66 7.09
C THR A 159 7.95 -5.83 6.81
N ALA A 160 7.85 -4.51 6.89
CA ALA A 160 8.88 -3.55 6.47
C ALA A 160 9.39 -3.76 5.02
N ASN A 161 8.65 -4.50 4.19
CA ASN A 161 9.05 -4.84 2.83
C ASN A 161 8.28 -4.00 1.80
N PRO A 162 8.94 -3.49 0.76
CA PRO A 162 8.30 -2.68 -0.28
C PRO A 162 7.33 -3.48 -1.16
N ILE A 163 6.27 -2.82 -1.60
CA ILE A 163 5.32 -3.32 -2.60
C ILE A 163 5.67 -2.78 -4.01
N ARG A 164 5.32 -3.53 -5.06
CA ARG A 164 5.46 -3.06 -6.45
C ARG A 164 4.42 -1.97 -6.74
N MET A 165 4.90 -0.77 -7.08
CA MET A 165 4.13 0.41 -7.46
C MET A 165 4.32 0.70 -8.97
N GLY A 166 4.18 1.96 -9.40
CA GLY A 166 4.20 2.33 -10.81
C GLY A 166 2.83 2.15 -11.45
N ILE A 167 2.77 1.49 -12.62
CA ILE A 167 1.52 1.28 -13.37
C ILE A 167 0.63 0.17 -12.79
N TRP A 168 1.21 -0.76 -12.03
CA TRP A 168 0.53 -1.97 -11.56
C TRP A 168 -0.73 -1.76 -10.70
N PRO A 169 -0.77 -0.80 -9.73
CA PRO A 169 -1.99 -0.54 -8.97
C PRO A 169 -3.14 -0.06 -9.86
N TRP A 170 -2.82 0.76 -10.86
CA TRP A 170 -3.79 1.33 -11.79
C TRP A 170 -4.28 0.29 -12.80
N LEU A 171 -3.39 -0.57 -13.29
CA LEU A 171 -3.76 -1.72 -14.11
C LEU A 171 -4.69 -2.66 -13.34
N GLN A 172 -4.34 -2.99 -12.09
CA GLN A 172 -5.18 -3.81 -11.21
C GLN A 172 -6.56 -3.19 -11.02
N MET A 173 -6.62 -1.88 -10.74
CA MET A 173 -7.86 -1.12 -10.59
C MET A 173 -8.71 -1.19 -11.86
N GLY A 174 -8.11 -0.88 -13.01
CA GLY A 174 -8.79 -0.92 -14.31
C GLY A 174 -9.35 -2.30 -14.63
N LEU A 175 -8.57 -3.36 -14.43
CA LEU A 175 -9.00 -4.74 -14.62
C LEU A 175 -10.17 -5.11 -13.68
N ALA A 176 -10.09 -4.75 -12.40
CA ALA A 176 -11.11 -5.08 -11.43
C ALA A 176 -12.43 -4.35 -11.70
N HIS A 177 -12.39 -3.05 -12.02
CA HIS A 177 -13.59 -2.28 -12.39
C HIS A 177 -14.18 -2.74 -13.73
N ALA A 178 -13.38 -2.84 -14.78
CA ALA A 178 -13.85 -3.28 -16.09
C ALA A 178 -14.43 -4.69 -16.02
N GLY A 179 -13.78 -5.58 -15.26
CA GLY A 179 -14.26 -6.93 -15.01
C GLY A 179 -15.58 -6.96 -14.27
N MET A 180 -15.72 -6.18 -13.18
CA MET A 180 -16.96 -6.11 -12.42
C MET A 180 -18.12 -5.54 -13.24
N ILE A 181 -17.87 -4.47 -14.01
CA ILE A 181 -18.90 -3.85 -14.87
C ILE A 181 -19.33 -4.82 -15.97
N ALA A 182 -18.37 -5.43 -16.68
CA ALA A 182 -18.67 -6.41 -17.74
C ALA A 182 -19.43 -7.61 -17.17
N TYR A 183 -19.02 -8.14 -16.02
CA TYR A 183 -19.70 -9.24 -15.37
C TYR A 183 -21.15 -8.88 -15.01
N ALA A 184 -21.37 -7.71 -14.40
CA ALA A 184 -22.70 -7.25 -14.04
C ALA A 184 -23.61 -7.04 -15.27
N VAL A 185 -23.12 -6.31 -16.27
CA VAL A 185 -23.87 -6.06 -17.52
C VAL A 185 -24.15 -7.36 -18.26
N GLY A 186 -23.17 -8.26 -18.32
CA GLY A 186 -23.32 -9.57 -18.96
C GLY A 186 -24.45 -10.39 -18.34
N PHE A 187 -24.56 -10.43 -17.01
CA PHE A 187 -25.67 -11.12 -16.34
C PHE A 187 -27.02 -10.45 -16.59
N LEU A 188 -27.09 -9.12 -16.51
CA LEU A 188 -28.34 -8.38 -16.73
C LEU A 188 -28.83 -8.49 -18.18
N ALA A 189 -27.91 -8.55 -19.15
CA ALA A 189 -28.23 -8.66 -20.58
C ALA A 189 -28.29 -10.11 -21.09
N GLY A 190 -27.92 -11.11 -20.27
CA GLY A 190 -27.84 -12.51 -20.70
C GLY A 190 -26.69 -12.81 -21.68
N TRP A 191 -25.64 -11.99 -21.69
CA TRP A 191 -24.51 -12.11 -22.63
C TRP A 191 -23.37 -12.95 -22.05
N TYR A 192 -23.40 -14.25 -22.30
CA TYR A 192 -22.43 -15.20 -21.75
C TYR A 192 -20.97 -14.83 -22.02
N ALA A 193 -20.64 -14.42 -23.26
CA ALA A 193 -19.29 -14.02 -23.62
C ALA A 193 -18.78 -12.83 -22.78
N VAL A 194 -19.66 -11.88 -22.46
CA VAL A 194 -19.31 -10.70 -21.65
C VAL A 194 -19.15 -11.07 -20.18
N ILE A 195 -19.95 -12.01 -19.68
CA ILE A 195 -19.79 -12.57 -18.32
C ILE A 195 -18.40 -13.22 -18.18
N VAL A 196 -18.03 -14.10 -19.12
CA VAL A 196 -16.74 -14.78 -19.12
C VAL A 196 -15.59 -13.78 -19.22
N ALA A 197 -15.68 -12.81 -20.13
CA ALA A 197 -14.68 -11.75 -20.24
C ALA A 197 -14.54 -10.95 -18.94
N GLY A 198 -15.66 -10.60 -18.30
CA GLY A 198 -15.67 -9.92 -17.01
C GLY A 198 -14.98 -10.73 -15.91
N GLY A 199 -15.27 -12.03 -15.83
CA GLY A 199 -14.62 -12.95 -14.91
C GLY A 199 -13.10 -13.04 -15.13
N LEU A 200 -12.65 -13.13 -16.38
CA LEU A 200 -11.23 -13.15 -16.74
C LEU A 200 -10.49 -11.87 -16.34
N LEU A 201 -11.13 -10.70 -16.50
CA LEU A 201 -10.57 -9.43 -16.06
C LEU A 201 -10.45 -9.36 -14.53
N ILE A 202 -11.46 -9.82 -13.79
CA ILE A 202 -11.42 -9.90 -12.32
C ILE A 202 -10.27 -10.81 -11.87
N TRP A 203 -10.15 -12.01 -12.46
CA TRP A 203 -9.05 -12.93 -12.19
C TRP A 203 -7.67 -12.35 -12.53
N SER A 204 -7.56 -11.62 -13.63
CA SER A 204 -6.32 -10.95 -13.99
C SER A 204 -5.96 -9.88 -12.96
N SER A 205 -6.94 -9.17 -12.39
CA SER A 205 -6.69 -8.20 -11.32
C SER A 205 -6.10 -8.87 -10.05
N LEU A 206 -6.62 -10.05 -9.69
CA LEU A 206 -6.10 -10.85 -8.57
C LEU A 206 -4.65 -11.28 -8.82
N TRP A 207 -4.36 -11.71 -10.04
CA TRP A 207 -3.01 -12.09 -10.43
C TRP A 207 -2.04 -10.91 -10.35
N VAL A 208 -2.44 -9.73 -10.83
CA VAL A 208 -1.65 -8.50 -10.68
C VAL A 208 -1.45 -8.15 -9.20
N PHE A 209 -2.47 -8.30 -8.35
CA PHE A 209 -2.32 -8.06 -6.91
C PHE A 209 -1.33 -9.03 -6.27
N ALA A 210 -1.47 -10.34 -6.53
CA ALA A 210 -0.58 -11.38 -6.05
C ALA A 210 0.87 -11.11 -6.49
N TRP A 211 1.06 -10.69 -7.74
CA TRP A 211 2.34 -10.24 -8.23
C TRP A 211 2.83 -9.02 -7.45
N ARG A 212 2.01 -7.98 -7.24
CA ARG A 212 2.44 -6.78 -6.52
C ARG A 212 2.92 -7.07 -5.09
N ILE A 213 2.20 -7.91 -4.36
CA ILE A 213 2.50 -8.24 -2.95
C ILE A 213 3.59 -9.29 -2.79
N TRP A 214 3.99 -10.00 -3.85
CA TRP A 214 4.99 -11.06 -3.76
C TRP A 214 6.29 -10.65 -3.04
N PRO A 215 6.92 -9.49 -3.31
CA PRO A 215 8.13 -9.07 -2.61
C PRO A 215 7.89 -8.73 -1.14
N VAL A 216 6.66 -8.38 -0.78
CA VAL A 216 6.27 -8.04 0.60
C VAL A 216 6.29 -9.30 1.46
N LEU A 217 5.77 -10.40 0.91
CA LEU A 217 5.64 -11.68 1.60
C LEU A 217 6.91 -12.54 1.50
N TRP A 218 7.66 -12.42 0.40
CA TRP A 218 8.93 -13.13 0.18
C TRP A 218 10.05 -12.13 -0.14
N PRO A 219 10.57 -11.41 0.86
CA PRO A 219 11.69 -10.50 0.66
C PRO A 219 12.90 -11.26 0.13
N ARG A 220 13.54 -10.72 -0.91
CA ARG A 220 14.84 -11.22 -1.33
C ARG A 220 15.85 -10.81 -0.27
N GLN A 221 16.54 -11.79 0.33
CA GLN A 221 17.67 -11.49 1.20
C GLN A 221 18.72 -10.75 0.37
N VAL A 222 18.92 -9.47 0.69
CA VAL A 222 20.11 -8.77 0.23
C VAL A 222 21.26 -9.45 0.96
N LYS A 223 22.11 -10.17 0.23
CA LYS A 223 23.43 -10.57 0.74
C LYS A 223 24.20 -9.26 0.97
N THR A 224 24.05 -8.69 2.15
CA THR A 224 25.04 -7.77 2.67
C THR A 224 26.29 -8.61 2.88
N ASP A 225 27.34 -8.37 2.10
CA ASP A 225 28.65 -8.95 2.38
C ASP A 225 28.95 -8.71 3.88
N GLY A 226 28.96 -9.79 4.66
CA GLY A 226 29.59 -9.81 5.97
C GLY A 226 28.74 -9.80 7.24
N MET A 227 27.40 -9.72 7.24
CA MET A 227 26.66 -9.90 8.51
C MET A 227 25.23 -10.44 8.31
N VAL A 228 25.10 -11.76 8.39
CA VAL A 228 23.81 -12.43 8.53
C VAL A 228 23.36 -12.29 9.97
N ILE A 229 22.56 -11.27 10.29
CA ILE A 229 21.74 -11.29 11.50
C ILE A 229 20.43 -11.99 11.12
N ARG A 230 20.36 -13.31 11.36
CA ARG A 230 19.07 -13.99 11.50
C ARG A 230 18.45 -13.53 12.80
N ILE A 231 17.35 -12.79 12.74
CA ILE A 231 16.46 -12.65 13.89
C ILE A 231 15.28 -13.61 13.67
N HIS A 232 15.42 -14.82 14.22
CA HIS A 232 14.28 -15.68 14.52
C HIS A 232 14.30 -15.95 16.02
N SER A 233 13.43 -15.25 16.73
CA SER A 233 12.70 -15.69 17.94
C SER A 233 11.89 -14.51 18.47
#